data_AF-S0AYI5-F1
#
_entry.id   AF-S0AYI5-F1
#
_cell.length_a   1.000
_cell.length_b   1.000
_cell.length_c   1.000
_cell.angle_alpha   90.00
_cell.angle_beta   90.00
_cell.angle_gamma   90.00
#
_symmetry.space_group_name_H-M   'P 1'
#
loop_
_entity.id
_entity.type
_entity.pdbx_description
1 polymer ?
#
loop_
_entity_poly.entity_id
_entity_poly.type
_entity_poly.pdbx_seq_one_letter_code
_entity_poly.pdbx_strand_id
1 'polypeptide(L)'
;MNALLFLAITLAVAEDDIYSPFKRSCVIQNRINSVTAETKNLQMRIEIDEQQERNFMDTLFYLYRDLKYATLTEDRTRLELEIEGIQKKLHDVRTHKVDLLRDIRKSADKVTQPFRDNIARTNRIERHVGLEDSGNFVGERYKTQDSIKKITEALANKYASLAAKVEAQNVVEKATKKFKNDAKKIKEYVEKKAEAAYKDIHAKVVKAINGATENGVVRSDVEAVAKTAIEGLVNTLEMKAAALPNIKVAEKLADKIVKTQLKGVKKTTKKVAKKATKKATKKVTKKTAPKKK
;
A
#
# COMPACT_ATOMS: atom_id res chain seq x y z
N MET A 1 29.04 -33.32 11.10
CA MET A 1 29.11 -31.85 11.23
C MET A 1 27.74 -31.17 11.09
N ASN A 2 26.93 -31.48 10.08
CA ASN A 2 25.63 -30.81 9.88
C ASN A 2 24.60 -31.05 11.01
N ALA A 3 24.57 -32.25 11.61
CA ALA A 3 23.66 -32.54 12.73
C ALA A 3 24.01 -31.78 14.02
N LEU A 4 25.31 -31.54 14.28
CA LEU A 4 25.79 -30.72 15.41
C LEU A 4 25.50 -29.23 15.19
N LEU A 5 25.57 -28.76 13.94
CA LEU A 5 25.16 -27.40 13.57
C LEU A 5 23.65 -27.21 13.73
N PHE A 6 22.82 -28.19 13.35
CA PHE A 6 21.37 -28.14 13.59
C PHE A 6 21.03 -28.19 15.08
N LEU A 7 21.74 -28.99 15.88
CA LEU A 7 21.56 -29.02 17.33
C LEU A 7 21.99 -27.69 17.98
N ALA A 8 23.11 -27.11 17.54
CA ALA A 8 23.58 -25.82 18.03
C ALA A 8 22.66 -24.65 17.64
N ILE A 9 22.06 -24.68 16.45
CA ILE A 9 21.08 -23.66 16.03
C ILE A 9 19.76 -23.82 16.80
N THR A 10 19.31 -25.05 17.05
CA THR A 10 18.08 -25.29 17.84
C THR A 10 18.28 -24.98 19.33
N LEU A 11 19.47 -25.22 19.87
CA LEU A 11 19.87 -24.79 21.22
C LEU A 11 20.02 -23.26 21.31
N ALA A 12 20.65 -22.61 20.32
CA ALA A 12 20.77 -21.15 20.29
C ALA A 12 19.41 -20.43 20.12
N VAL A 13 18.45 -21.03 19.42
CA VAL A 13 17.06 -20.52 19.34
C VAL A 13 16.27 -20.81 20.61
N ALA A 14 16.67 -21.81 21.40
CA ALA A 14 16.10 -22.09 22.72
C ALA A 14 16.78 -21.30 23.86
N GLU A 15 18.01 -20.81 23.66
CA GLU A 15 18.83 -20.16 24.69
C GLU A 15 18.37 -18.75 25.07
N ASP A 16 17.55 -18.07 24.27
CA ASP A 16 16.95 -16.79 24.69
C ASP A 16 15.94 -16.95 25.85
N ASP A 17 15.57 -18.20 26.21
CA ASP A 17 14.67 -18.50 27.34
C ASP A 17 15.38 -19.17 28.55
N ILE A 18 16.69 -19.45 28.44
CA ILE A 18 17.43 -20.29 29.40
C ILE A 18 18.60 -19.52 30.02
N TYR A 19 18.30 -18.49 30.81
CA TYR A 19 19.12 -18.22 31.99
C TYR A 19 18.27 -17.60 33.11
N SER A 20 17.41 -18.43 33.69
CA SER A 20 16.96 -18.21 35.07
C SER A 20 17.55 -19.33 35.93
N PRO A 21 18.39 -19.02 36.92
CA PRO A 21 19.02 -20.03 37.79
C PRO A 21 18.04 -20.73 38.73
N PHE A 22 16.74 -20.38 38.69
CA PHE A 22 15.70 -21.02 39.47
C PHE A 22 14.95 -22.03 38.59
N LYS A 23 14.86 -23.29 39.02
CA LYS A 23 13.88 -24.25 38.47
C LYS A 23 12.49 -23.63 38.62
N ARG A 24 11.96 -23.07 37.54
CA ARG A 24 10.63 -22.44 37.53
C ARG A 24 9.58 -23.54 37.59
N SER A 25 8.54 -23.34 38.40
CA SER A 25 7.36 -24.20 38.29
C SER A 25 6.70 -23.96 36.92
N CYS A 26 6.08 -25.00 36.35
CA CYS A 26 5.36 -24.89 35.07
C CYS A 26 4.33 -23.74 35.10
N VAL A 27 3.76 -23.44 36.26
CA VAL A 27 2.80 -22.35 36.47
C VAL A 27 3.42 -20.98 36.18
N ILE A 28 4.63 -20.71 36.68
CA ILE A 28 5.30 -19.42 36.48
C ILE A 28 5.80 -19.28 35.04
N GLN A 29 6.34 -20.34 34.43
CA GLN A 29 6.75 -20.30 33.04
C GLN A 29 5.55 -20.07 32.09
N ASN A 30 4.43 -20.76 32.32
CA ASN A 30 3.21 -20.55 31.54
C ASN A 30 2.69 -19.12 31.65
N ARG A 31 2.77 -18.51 32.85
CA ARG A 31 2.40 -17.11 33.05
C ARG A 31 3.30 -16.14 32.28
N ILE A 32 4.62 -16.36 32.32
CA ILE A 32 5.59 -15.57 31.54
C ILE A 32 5.25 -15.67 30.06
N ASN A 33 5.10 -16.89 29.51
CA ASN A 33 4.79 -17.10 28.11
C ASN A 33 3.47 -16.42 27.69
N SER A 34 2.44 -16.53 28.53
CA SER A 34 1.15 -15.88 28.30
C SER A 34 1.27 -14.35 28.26
N VAL A 35 2.00 -13.76 29.21
CA VAL A 35 2.20 -12.31 29.28
C VAL A 35 3.04 -11.82 28.09
N THR A 36 4.08 -12.57 27.70
CA THR A 36 4.89 -12.27 26.51
C THR A 36 4.04 -12.26 25.23
N ALA A 37 3.17 -13.25 25.06
CA ALA A 37 2.28 -13.32 23.89
C ALA A 37 1.22 -12.21 23.89
N GLU A 38 0.61 -11.93 25.05
CA GLU A 38 -0.39 -10.87 25.22
C GLU A 38 0.20 -9.49 24.90
N THR A 39 1.36 -9.17 25.48
CA THR A 39 2.05 -7.90 25.24
C THR A 39 2.55 -7.76 23.81
N LYS A 40 2.98 -8.84 23.15
CA LYS A 40 3.31 -8.85 21.72
C LYS A 40 2.09 -8.57 20.82
N ASN A 41 0.93 -9.10 21.17
CA ASN A 41 -0.31 -8.82 20.43
C ASN A 41 -0.74 -7.36 20.58
N LEU A 42 -0.66 -6.80 21.78
CA LEU A 42 -0.92 -5.38 22.02
C LEU A 42 0.07 -4.50 21.27
N GLN A 43 1.36 -4.88 21.25
CA GLN A 43 2.40 -4.19 20.48
C GLN A 43 2.06 -4.11 18.99
N MET A 44 1.64 -5.22 18.36
CA MET A 44 1.24 -5.21 16.95
C MET A 44 0.07 -4.26 16.68
N ARG A 45 -0.88 -4.14 17.63
CA ARG A 45 -2.00 -3.18 17.51
C ARG A 45 -1.52 -1.73 17.59
N ILE A 46 -0.58 -1.42 18.48
CA ILE A 46 0.01 -0.09 18.55
C ILE A 46 0.71 0.28 17.24
N GLU A 47 1.42 -0.67 16.59
CA GLU A 47 2.07 -0.40 15.30
C GLU A 47 1.08 -0.08 14.18
N ILE A 48 -0.09 -0.71 14.19
CA ILE A 48 -1.19 -0.41 13.27
C ILE A 48 -1.71 1.01 13.52
N ASP A 49 -2.03 1.34 14.78
CA ASP A 49 -2.51 2.67 15.17
C ASP A 49 -1.49 3.78 14.87
N GLU A 50 -0.21 3.52 15.07
CA GLU A 50 0.86 4.44 14.68
C GLU A 50 0.89 4.68 13.17
N GLN A 51 0.65 3.64 12.36
CA GLN A 51 0.57 3.79 10.91
C GLN A 51 -0.66 4.61 10.51
N GLN A 52 -1.79 4.40 11.19
CA GLN A 52 -3.00 5.18 10.99
C GLN A 52 -2.81 6.65 11.37
N GLU A 53 -2.20 6.94 12.53
CA GLU A 53 -1.84 8.30 12.93
C GLU A 53 -0.97 8.97 11.87
N ARG A 54 0.06 8.29 11.36
CA ARG A 54 0.93 8.84 10.31
C ARG A 54 0.15 9.16 9.04
N ASN A 55 -0.75 8.28 8.62
CA ASN A 55 -1.61 8.52 7.46
C ASN A 55 -2.49 9.77 7.68
N PHE A 56 -3.09 9.93 8.86
CA PHE A 56 -3.86 11.13 9.19
C PHE A 56 -3.01 12.39 9.23
N MET A 57 -1.79 12.34 9.78
CA MET A 57 -0.87 13.48 9.79
C MET A 57 -0.42 13.87 8.38
N ASP A 58 -0.14 12.91 7.51
CA ASP A 58 0.19 13.15 6.10
C ASP A 58 -0.99 13.79 5.36
N THR A 59 -2.22 13.30 5.58
CA THR A 59 -3.43 13.91 4.98
C THR A 59 -3.67 15.32 5.51
N LEU A 60 -3.54 15.55 6.81
CA LEU A 60 -3.63 16.89 7.41
C LEU A 60 -2.61 17.85 6.79
N PHE A 61 -1.37 17.41 6.58
CA PHE A 61 -0.35 18.24 5.94
C PHE A 61 -0.79 18.72 4.56
N TYR A 62 -1.36 17.84 3.73
CA TYR A 62 -1.87 18.22 2.41
C TYR A 62 -3.10 19.12 2.50
N LEU A 63 -4.06 18.83 3.38
CA LEU A 63 -5.25 19.67 3.55
C LEU A 63 -4.90 21.08 4.04
N TYR A 64 -4.00 21.21 5.02
CA TYR A 64 -3.53 22.51 5.48
C TYR A 64 -2.77 23.26 4.38
N ARG A 65 -2.02 22.54 3.55
CA ARG A 65 -1.35 23.15 2.39
C ARG A 65 -2.39 23.65 1.38
N ASP A 66 -3.39 22.86 1.08
CA ASP A 66 -4.41 23.20 0.08
C ASP A 66 -5.32 24.34 0.60
N LEU A 67 -5.60 24.39 1.92
CA LEU A 67 -6.31 25.49 2.57
C LEU A 67 -5.58 26.83 2.44
N LYS A 68 -4.24 26.84 2.42
CA LYS A 68 -3.45 28.06 2.18
C LYS A 68 -3.63 28.59 0.76
N TYR A 69 -3.92 27.73 -0.21
CA TYR A 69 -4.12 28.08 -1.61
C TYR A 69 -5.59 28.27 -1.99
N ALA A 70 -6.52 27.84 -1.13
CA ALA A 70 -7.95 28.02 -1.34
C ALA A 70 -8.34 29.50 -1.22
N THR A 71 -8.87 30.06 -2.31
CA THR A 71 -9.32 31.46 -2.39
C THR A 71 -10.84 31.60 -2.25
N LEU A 72 -11.60 30.57 -2.63
CA LEU A 72 -13.06 30.56 -2.53
C LEU A 72 -13.50 30.17 -1.11
N THR A 73 -14.51 30.87 -0.58
CA THR A 73 -15.05 30.60 0.76
C THR A 73 -15.62 29.19 0.86
N GLU A 74 -16.35 28.73 -0.16
CA GLU A 74 -16.94 27.37 -0.16
C GLU A 74 -15.87 26.27 -0.08
N ASP A 75 -14.78 26.41 -0.83
CA ASP A 75 -13.67 25.45 -0.82
C ASP A 75 -12.93 25.47 0.52
N ARG A 76 -12.74 26.66 1.11
CA ARG A 76 -12.19 26.79 2.47
C ARG A 76 -13.04 26.10 3.51
N THR A 77 -14.35 26.35 3.52
CA THR A 77 -15.26 25.73 4.50
C THR A 77 -15.28 24.21 4.35
N ARG A 78 -15.24 23.67 3.13
CA ARG A 78 -15.12 22.22 2.91
C ARG A 78 -13.81 21.66 3.46
N LEU A 79 -12.68 22.31 3.16
CA LEU A 79 -11.37 21.89 3.67
C LEU A 79 -11.30 21.96 5.20
N GLU A 80 -11.88 22.99 5.82
CA GLU A 80 -11.95 23.12 7.29
C GLU A 80 -12.76 21.98 7.93
N LEU A 81 -13.91 21.63 7.36
CA LEU A 81 -14.71 20.49 7.84
C LEU A 81 -13.97 19.16 7.68
N GLU A 82 -13.25 18.97 6.57
CA GLU A 82 -12.41 17.78 6.38
C GLU A 82 -11.25 17.73 7.39
N ILE A 83 -10.59 18.86 7.64
CA ILE A 83 -9.54 18.98 8.66
C ILE A 83 -10.07 18.62 10.04
N GLU A 84 -11.22 19.18 10.44
CA GLU A 84 -11.84 18.90 11.75
C GLU A 84 -12.19 17.40 11.88
N GLY A 85 -12.73 16.80 10.82
CA GLY A 85 -13.01 15.37 10.77
C GLY A 85 -11.77 14.50 10.97
N ILE A 86 -10.65 14.85 10.34
CA ILE A 86 -9.38 14.11 10.50
C ILE A 86 -8.77 14.36 11.88
N GLN A 87 -8.86 15.57 12.43
CA GLN A 87 -8.37 15.88 13.77
C GLN A 87 -9.09 15.04 14.85
N LYS A 88 -10.41 14.86 14.73
CA LYS A 88 -11.18 13.98 15.63
C LYS A 88 -10.68 12.53 15.55
N LYS A 89 -10.55 11.97 14.35
CA LYS A 89 -10.01 10.61 14.15
C LYS A 89 -8.59 10.46 14.70
N LEU A 90 -7.74 11.46 14.50
CA LEU A 90 -6.38 11.49 15.03
C LEU A 90 -6.37 11.48 16.56
N HIS A 91 -7.27 12.23 17.19
CA HIS A 91 -7.44 12.23 18.64
C HIS A 91 -7.89 10.86 19.17
N ASP A 92 -8.85 10.22 18.51
CA ASP A 92 -9.35 8.89 18.88
C ASP A 92 -8.23 7.84 18.82
N VAL A 93 -7.44 7.84 17.73
CA VAL A 93 -6.29 6.94 17.58
C VAL A 93 -5.24 7.17 18.67
N ARG A 94 -4.93 8.44 18.98
CA ARG A 94 -3.97 8.76 20.05
C ARG A 94 -4.44 8.27 21.42
N THR A 95 -5.73 8.45 21.72
CA THR A 95 -6.33 7.98 22.96
C THR A 95 -6.28 6.46 23.05
N HIS A 96 -6.65 5.76 21.96
CA HIS A 96 -6.60 4.30 21.89
C HIS A 96 -5.17 3.76 22.10
N LYS A 97 -4.14 4.38 21.51
CA LYS A 97 -2.74 3.99 21.78
C LYS A 97 -2.35 4.15 23.24
N VAL A 98 -2.77 5.23 23.90
CA VAL A 98 -2.51 5.44 25.32
C VAL A 98 -3.16 4.34 26.16
N ASP A 99 -4.36 3.92 25.81
CA ASP A 99 -5.06 2.82 26.49
C ASP A 99 -4.37 1.47 26.24
N LEU A 100 -3.93 1.18 25.01
CA LEU A 100 -3.12 -0.01 24.73
C LEU A 100 -1.81 -0.02 25.52
N LEU A 101 -1.13 1.12 25.67
CA LEU A 101 0.09 1.22 26.49
C LEU A 101 -0.19 0.96 27.98
N ARG A 102 -1.33 1.44 28.49
CA ARG A 102 -1.78 1.14 29.85
C ARG A 102 -2.04 -0.36 30.02
N ASP A 103 -2.65 -1.00 29.04
CA ASP A 103 -2.94 -2.44 29.08
C ASP A 103 -1.67 -3.28 28.96
N ILE A 104 -0.69 -2.87 28.15
CA ILE A 104 0.64 -3.48 28.13
C ILE A 104 1.27 -3.43 29.52
N ARG A 105 1.22 -2.26 30.19
CA ARG A 105 1.76 -2.11 31.55
C ARG A 105 1.06 -3.04 32.55
N LYS A 106 -0.28 -3.05 32.56
CA LYS A 106 -1.08 -3.94 33.42
C LYS A 106 -0.73 -5.41 33.20
N SER A 107 -0.54 -5.84 31.96
CA SER A 107 -0.20 -7.22 31.66
C SER A 107 1.25 -7.55 32.01
N ALA A 108 2.20 -6.62 31.79
CA ALA A 108 3.59 -6.78 32.20
C ALA A 108 3.75 -6.85 33.73
N ASP A 109 2.95 -6.10 34.50
CA ASP A 109 2.97 -6.10 35.97
C ASP A 109 2.49 -7.41 36.60
N LYS A 110 1.92 -8.35 35.82
CA LYS A 110 1.60 -9.72 36.27
C LYS A 110 2.85 -10.59 36.50
N VAL A 111 4.03 -10.09 36.14
CA VAL A 111 5.32 -10.76 36.29
C VAL A 111 6.30 -9.84 37.02
N THR A 112 7.14 -10.40 37.89
CA THR A 112 8.16 -9.65 38.63
C THR A 112 9.40 -9.36 37.77
N GLN A 113 10.24 -8.42 38.22
CA GLN A 113 11.61 -8.28 37.68
C GLN A 113 12.43 -9.54 37.98
N PRO A 114 13.32 -10.00 37.07
CA PRO A 114 13.78 -9.36 35.82
C PRO A 114 12.94 -9.68 34.57
N PHE A 115 11.97 -10.59 34.66
CA PHE A 115 11.21 -11.06 33.50
C PHE A 115 10.35 -9.97 32.86
N ARG A 116 9.76 -9.09 33.68
CA ARG A 116 9.04 -7.91 33.20
C ARG A 116 9.91 -7.04 32.29
N ASP A 117 11.15 -6.80 32.69
CA ASP A 117 12.09 -5.97 31.93
C ASP A 117 12.54 -6.69 30.65
N ASN A 118 12.71 -8.01 30.69
CA ASN A 118 12.99 -8.80 29.49
C ASN A 118 11.82 -8.74 28.50
N ILE A 119 10.57 -8.92 28.96
CA ILE A 119 9.37 -8.78 28.12
C ILE A 119 9.27 -7.37 27.53
N ALA A 120 9.54 -6.33 28.32
CA ALA A 120 9.56 -4.95 27.85
C ALA A 120 10.58 -4.73 26.73
N ARG A 121 11.79 -5.30 26.86
CA ARG A 121 12.87 -5.21 25.86
C ARG A 121 12.60 -6.06 24.62
N THR A 122 12.25 -7.33 24.78
CA THR A 122 11.95 -8.26 23.68
C THR A 122 10.79 -7.75 22.83
N ASN A 123 9.73 -7.25 23.47
CA ASN A 123 8.57 -6.69 22.78
C ASN A 123 8.73 -5.21 22.44
N ARG A 124 9.88 -4.59 22.75
CA ARG A 124 10.23 -3.20 22.42
C ARG A 124 9.22 -2.16 22.91
N ILE A 125 8.61 -2.41 24.07
CA ILE A 125 7.57 -1.54 24.67
C ILE A 125 8.15 -0.14 24.99
N GLU A 126 9.44 -0.08 25.32
CA GLU A 126 10.18 1.16 25.59
C GLU A 126 10.14 2.15 24.40
N ARG A 127 9.97 1.66 23.16
CA ARG A 127 9.85 2.47 21.93
C ARG A 127 8.68 3.45 21.95
N HIS A 128 7.60 3.12 22.65
CA HIS A 128 6.40 3.96 22.68
C HIS A 128 6.44 5.01 23.78
N VAL A 129 7.44 4.95 24.66
CA VAL A 129 7.67 5.90 25.75
C VAL A 129 8.88 6.76 25.41
N GLY A 130 8.73 7.59 24.38
CA GLY A 130 9.53 8.81 24.20
C GLY A 130 11.02 8.67 23.82
N LEU A 131 11.52 7.49 23.44
CA LEU A 131 12.91 7.33 23.01
C LEU A 131 13.01 6.60 21.65
N GLU A 132 13.56 7.34 20.69
CA GLU A 132 14.14 6.94 19.40
C GLU A 132 13.21 6.78 18.18
N ASP A 133 12.96 7.92 17.51
CA ASP A 133 12.54 7.99 16.09
C ASP A 133 13.68 7.63 15.09
N SER A 134 14.83 7.16 15.56
CA SER A 134 16.00 6.86 14.74
C SER A 134 16.36 5.37 14.76
N GLY A 135 15.84 4.59 13.79
CA GLY A 135 16.19 3.17 13.63
C GLY A 135 15.66 2.51 12.35
N ASN A 136 15.97 1.22 12.19
CA ASN A 136 15.60 0.34 11.04
C ASN A 136 14.08 0.28 10.70
N PHE A 137 13.24 0.87 11.56
CA PHE A 137 11.78 0.93 11.46
C PHE A 137 11.27 1.84 10.33
N VAL A 138 11.97 2.93 10.05
CA VAL A 138 11.72 3.75 8.84
C VAL A 138 11.91 2.88 7.60
N GLY A 139 12.89 1.98 7.61
CA GLY A 139 13.14 1.00 6.56
C GLY A 139 12.01 -0.01 6.40
N GLU A 140 11.48 -0.57 7.48
CA GLU A 140 10.32 -1.47 7.43
C GLU A 140 9.04 -0.77 6.97
N ARG A 141 8.84 0.50 7.36
CA ARG A 141 7.76 1.34 6.86
C ARG A 141 7.84 1.52 5.34
N TYR A 142 8.99 1.94 4.82
CA TYR A 142 9.17 2.09 3.37
C TYR A 142 8.98 0.77 2.63
N LYS A 143 9.49 -0.34 3.18
CA LYS A 143 9.27 -1.67 2.61
C LYS A 143 7.79 -2.06 2.59
N THR A 144 7.03 -1.69 3.61
CA THR A 144 5.59 -1.98 3.71
C THR A 144 4.79 -1.13 2.72
N GLN A 145 5.07 0.17 2.64
CA GLN A 145 4.48 1.06 1.64
C GLN A 145 4.83 0.63 0.21
N ASP A 146 6.06 0.22 -0.04
CA ASP A 146 6.49 -0.31 -1.34
C ASP A 146 5.78 -1.63 -1.66
N SER A 147 5.57 -2.51 -0.67
CA SER A 147 4.77 -3.72 -0.90
C SER A 147 3.32 -3.41 -1.23
N ILE A 148 2.70 -2.46 -0.51
CA ILE A 148 1.33 -2.01 -0.81
C ILE A 148 1.26 -1.48 -2.23
N LYS A 149 2.18 -0.58 -2.63
CA LYS A 149 2.22 -0.02 -3.99
C LYS A 149 2.39 -1.11 -5.05
N LYS A 150 3.37 -2.00 -4.89
CA LYS A 150 3.64 -3.08 -5.86
C LYS A 150 2.46 -4.04 -6.02
N ILE A 151 1.87 -4.47 -4.90
CA ILE A 151 0.71 -5.38 -4.91
C ILE A 151 -0.50 -4.69 -5.51
N THR A 152 -0.76 -3.43 -5.13
CA THR A 152 -1.86 -2.62 -5.68
C THR A 152 -1.72 -2.45 -7.18
N GLU A 153 -0.54 -2.06 -7.68
CA GLU A 153 -0.29 -1.92 -9.12
C GLU A 153 -0.46 -3.24 -9.86
N ALA A 154 0.05 -4.36 -9.31
CA ALA A 154 -0.07 -5.67 -9.93
C ALA A 154 -1.54 -6.11 -10.05
N LEU A 155 -2.30 -6.00 -8.96
CA LEU A 155 -3.72 -6.37 -8.93
C LEU A 155 -4.57 -5.42 -9.80
N ALA A 156 -4.34 -4.11 -9.70
CA ALA A 156 -5.05 -3.11 -10.50
C ALA A 156 -4.85 -3.36 -12.00
N ASN A 157 -3.60 -3.58 -12.44
CA ASN A 157 -3.31 -3.86 -13.85
C ASN A 157 -3.92 -5.19 -14.31
N LYS A 158 -3.84 -6.25 -13.48
CA LYS A 158 -4.42 -7.56 -13.79
C LYS A 158 -5.93 -7.44 -14.04
N TYR A 159 -6.67 -6.90 -13.08
CA TYR A 159 -8.14 -6.84 -13.18
C TYR A 159 -8.64 -5.76 -14.14
N ALA A 160 -7.95 -4.63 -14.28
CA ALA A 160 -8.26 -3.64 -15.32
C ALA A 160 -8.08 -4.22 -16.73
N SER A 161 -7.05 -5.05 -16.94
CA SER A 161 -6.84 -5.72 -18.23
C SER A 161 -7.96 -6.74 -18.53
N LEU A 162 -8.41 -7.50 -17.52
CA LEU A 162 -9.53 -8.43 -17.66
C LEU A 162 -10.83 -7.69 -17.97
N ALA A 163 -11.12 -6.59 -17.27
CA ALA A 163 -12.29 -5.77 -17.54
C ALA A 163 -12.28 -5.18 -18.96
N ALA A 164 -11.13 -4.70 -19.43
CA ALA A 164 -10.97 -4.21 -20.79
C ALA A 164 -11.24 -5.31 -21.85
N LYS A 165 -10.85 -6.57 -21.58
CA LYS A 165 -11.17 -7.72 -22.45
C LYS A 165 -12.67 -7.97 -22.52
N VAL A 166 -13.32 -8.05 -21.37
CA VAL A 166 -14.77 -8.28 -21.25
C VAL A 166 -15.54 -7.20 -22.01
N GLU A 167 -15.18 -5.93 -21.79
CA GLU A 167 -15.86 -4.82 -22.44
C GLU A 167 -15.60 -4.78 -23.95
N ALA A 168 -14.37 -5.06 -24.39
CA ALA A 168 -14.06 -5.12 -25.82
C ALA A 168 -14.93 -6.15 -26.54
N GLN A 169 -15.14 -7.33 -25.94
CA GLN A 169 -15.97 -8.38 -26.54
C GLN A 169 -17.46 -7.99 -26.60
N ASN A 170 -18.00 -7.46 -25.51
CA ASN A 170 -19.39 -7.01 -25.45
C ASN A 170 -19.70 -5.91 -26.48
N VAL A 171 -18.70 -5.08 -26.78
CA VAL A 171 -18.85 -3.93 -27.66
C VAL A 171 -18.61 -4.28 -29.14
N VAL A 172 -17.85 -5.34 -29.46
CA VAL A 172 -17.60 -5.77 -30.84
C VAL A 172 -18.90 -6.04 -31.58
N GLU A 173 -19.84 -6.79 -31.00
CA GLU A 173 -21.13 -7.11 -31.64
C GLU A 173 -22.01 -5.87 -31.86
N LYS A 174 -21.94 -4.89 -30.95
CA LYS A 174 -22.66 -3.62 -31.07
C LYS A 174 -22.02 -2.72 -32.13
N ALA A 175 -20.69 -2.74 -32.23
CA ALA A 175 -19.92 -1.95 -33.17
C ALA A 175 -20.06 -2.47 -34.62
N THR A 176 -20.04 -3.78 -34.83
CA THR A 176 -20.24 -4.38 -36.18
C THR A 176 -21.61 -4.01 -36.75
N LYS A 177 -22.66 -4.07 -35.93
CA LYS A 177 -24.02 -3.62 -36.30
C LYS A 177 -24.08 -2.12 -36.59
N LYS A 178 -23.44 -1.29 -35.76
CA LYS A 178 -23.49 0.18 -35.87
C LYS A 178 -22.70 0.74 -37.06
N PHE A 179 -21.55 0.15 -37.38
CA PHE A 179 -20.63 0.67 -38.39
C PHE A 179 -20.63 -0.14 -39.69
N LYS A 180 -21.60 -1.04 -39.89
CA LYS A 180 -21.76 -1.84 -41.12
C LYS A 180 -20.45 -2.51 -41.56
N ASN A 181 -19.74 -3.11 -40.61
CA ASN A 181 -18.43 -3.78 -40.84
C ASN A 181 -17.25 -2.88 -41.28
N ASP A 182 -17.32 -1.55 -41.11
CA ASP A 182 -16.16 -0.67 -41.30
C ASP A 182 -15.08 -0.93 -40.23
N ALA A 183 -14.03 -1.66 -40.63
CA ALA A 183 -13.00 -2.18 -39.74
C ALA A 183 -12.22 -1.10 -38.97
N LYS A 184 -12.11 0.14 -39.49
CA LYS A 184 -11.39 1.22 -38.79
C LYS A 184 -12.25 1.80 -37.66
N LYS A 185 -13.50 2.15 -37.96
CA LYS A 185 -14.44 2.72 -36.96
C LYS A 185 -14.78 1.73 -35.85
N ILE A 186 -14.89 0.45 -36.18
CA ILE A 186 -15.11 -0.62 -35.19
C ILE A 186 -13.94 -0.70 -34.21
N LYS A 187 -12.70 -0.68 -34.72
CA LYS A 187 -11.50 -0.72 -33.86
C LYS A 187 -11.43 0.48 -32.93
N GLU A 188 -11.59 1.69 -33.45
CA GLU A 188 -11.54 2.92 -32.65
C GLU A 188 -12.64 2.93 -31.56
N TYR A 189 -13.85 2.47 -31.88
CA TYR A 189 -14.95 2.42 -30.92
C TYR A 189 -14.72 1.39 -29.81
N VAL A 190 -14.21 0.21 -30.17
CA VAL A 190 -13.87 -0.86 -29.22
C VAL A 190 -12.70 -0.44 -28.33
N GLU A 191 -11.64 0.14 -28.90
CA GLU A 191 -10.49 0.64 -28.15
C GLU A 191 -10.90 1.72 -27.14
N LYS A 192 -11.70 2.70 -27.55
CA LYS A 192 -12.16 3.77 -26.65
C LYS A 192 -12.98 3.23 -25.46
N LYS A 193 -13.82 2.21 -25.69
CA LYS A 193 -14.64 1.60 -24.63
C LYS A 193 -13.81 0.70 -23.72
N ALA A 194 -12.88 -0.08 -24.27
CA ALA A 194 -11.95 -0.89 -23.49
C ALA A 194 -11.03 -0.04 -22.62
N GLU A 195 -10.53 1.10 -23.14
CA GLU A 195 -9.73 2.05 -22.37
C GLU A 195 -10.52 2.69 -21.21
N ALA A 196 -11.79 3.03 -21.44
CA ALA A 196 -12.65 3.56 -20.38
C ALA A 196 -12.86 2.53 -19.27
N ALA A 197 -13.16 1.28 -19.63
CA ALA A 197 -13.33 0.17 -18.67
C ALA A 197 -12.03 -0.11 -17.90
N TYR A 198 -10.87 -0.08 -18.58
CA TYR A 198 -9.57 -0.21 -17.93
C TYR A 198 -9.37 0.86 -16.85
N LYS A 199 -9.55 2.13 -17.20
CA LYS A 199 -9.32 3.25 -16.27
C LYS A 199 -10.27 3.21 -15.08
N ASP A 200 -11.55 2.92 -15.31
CA ASP A 200 -12.56 2.84 -14.26
C ASP A 200 -12.24 1.73 -13.25
N ILE A 201 -11.96 0.51 -13.73
CA ILE A 201 -11.65 -0.63 -12.85
C ILE A 201 -10.29 -0.45 -12.17
N HIS A 202 -9.29 0.07 -12.87
CA HIS A 202 -7.99 0.40 -12.26
C HIS A 202 -8.18 1.38 -11.10
N ALA A 203 -8.95 2.47 -11.29
CA ALA A 203 -9.22 3.43 -10.24
C ALA A 203 -9.99 2.82 -9.06
N LYS A 204 -10.99 1.97 -9.33
CA LYS A 204 -11.76 1.26 -8.30
C LYS A 204 -10.91 0.30 -7.47
N VAL A 205 -10.05 -0.49 -8.11
CA VAL A 205 -9.14 -1.42 -7.41
C VAL A 205 -8.15 -0.65 -6.54
N VAL A 206 -7.52 0.40 -7.08
CA VAL A 206 -6.62 1.25 -6.29
C VAL A 206 -7.35 1.88 -5.11
N LYS A 207 -8.56 2.40 -5.31
CA LYS A 207 -9.36 3.01 -4.23
C LYS A 207 -9.74 1.99 -3.15
N ALA A 208 -10.14 0.78 -3.54
CA ALA A 208 -10.52 -0.27 -2.60
C ALA A 208 -9.33 -0.72 -1.74
N ILE A 209 -8.17 -0.96 -2.36
CA ILE A 209 -6.95 -1.38 -1.62
C ILE A 209 -6.43 -0.22 -0.75
N ASN A 210 -6.45 1.02 -1.24
CA ASN A 210 -6.05 2.17 -0.44
C ASN A 210 -6.96 2.34 0.78
N GLY A 211 -8.28 2.22 0.63
CA GLY A 211 -9.22 2.29 1.76
C GLY A 211 -9.02 1.15 2.77
N ALA A 212 -8.74 -0.07 2.30
CA ALA A 212 -8.46 -1.20 3.18
C ALA A 212 -7.10 -1.08 3.90
N THR A 213 -6.15 -0.34 3.33
CA THR A 213 -4.81 -0.12 3.91
C THR A 213 -4.67 1.21 4.67
N GLU A 214 -5.70 2.06 4.64
CA GLU A 214 -5.72 3.39 5.28
C GLU A 214 -5.56 3.31 6.81
N ASN A 215 -6.12 2.26 7.42
CA ASN A 215 -6.04 2.02 8.86
C ASN A 215 -4.71 1.37 9.31
N GLY A 216 -3.76 1.17 8.40
CA GLY A 216 -2.50 0.48 8.69
C GLY A 216 -2.65 -1.05 8.58
N VAL A 217 -1.63 -1.68 8.01
CA VAL A 217 -1.61 -3.13 7.76
C VAL A 217 -0.21 -3.66 8.04
N VAL A 218 -0.12 -4.80 8.71
CA VAL A 218 1.14 -5.52 8.93
C VAL A 218 1.67 -6.02 7.60
N ARG A 219 2.99 -5.90 7.36
CA ARG A 219 3.60 -6.21 6.06
C ARG A 219 3.28 -7.62 5.54
N SER A 220 3.19 -8.62 6.41
CA SER A 220 2.85 -10.01 6.04
C SER A 220 1.46 -10.13 5.44
N ASP A 221 0.55 -9.25 5.83
CA ASP A 221 -0.88 -9.39 5.57
C ASP A 221 -1.35 -8.51 4.42
N VAL A 222 -0.47 -7.65 3.88
CA VAL A 222 -0.78 -6.72 2.78
C VAL A 222 -1.41 -7.43 1.60
N GLU A 223 -0.90 -8.60 1.22
CA GLU A 223 -1.44 -9.35 0.08
C GLU A 223 -2.85 -9.91 0.36
N ALA A 224 -3.07 -10.41 1.57
CA ALA A 224 -4.38 -10.94 1.97
C ALA A 224 -5.41 -9.80 2.02
N VAL A 225 -5.08 -8.69 2.68
CA VAL A 225 -5.95 -7.51 2.78
C VAL A 225 -6.25 -6.91 1.41
N ALA A 226 -5.25 -6.86 0.52
CA ALA A 226 -5.47 -6.35 -0.84
C ALA A 226 -6.38 -7.26 -1.67
N LYS A 227 -6.30 -8.58 -1.51
CA LYS A 227 -7.17 -9.55 -2.19
C LYS A 227 -8.60 -9.48 -1.66
N THR A 228 -8.79 -9.49 -0.35
CA THR A 228 -10.13 -9.41 0.27
C THR A 228 -10.84 -8.10 -0.09
N ALA A 229 -10.10 -6.98 -0.15
CA ALA A 229 -10.65 -5.68 -0.55
C ALA A 229 -11.23 -5.66 -1.97
N ILE A 230 -10.78 -6.55 -2.86
CA ILE A 230 -11.20 -6.60 -4.27
C ILE A 230 -12.08 -7.80 -4.61
N GLU A 231 -12.26 -8.77 -3.71
CA GLU A 231 -12.98 -10.03 -3.96
C GLU A 231 -14.34 -9.83 -4.64
N GLY A 232 -15.15 -8.86 -4.20
CA GLY A 232 -16.43 -8.55 -4.84
C GLY A 232 -16.30 -8.07 -6.30
N LEU A 233 -15.27 -7.28 -6.60
CA LEU A 233 -14.95 -6.85 -7.97
C LEU A 233 -14.41 -8.01 -8.82
N VAL A 234 -13.61 -8.88 -8.22
CA VAL A 234 -13.06 -10.07 -8.89
C VAL A 234 -14.17 -11.03 -9.28
N ASN A 235 -15.03 -11.40 -8.33
CA ASN A 235 -16.12 -12.35 -8.55
C ASN A 235 -17.08 -11.86 -9.65
N THR A 236 -17.43 -10.58 -9.64
CA THR A 236 -18.30 -10.01 -10.68
C THR A 236 -17.65 -9.98 -12.07
N LEU A 237 -16.35 -9.74 -12.16
CA LEU A 237 -15.62 -9.79 -13.44
C LEU A 237 -15.43 -11.22 -13.95
N GLU A 238 -15.14 -12.17 -13.07
CA GLU A 238 -14.98 -13.58 -13.41
C GLU A 238 -16.31 -14.22 -13.85
N MET A 239 -17.42 -13.91 -13.18
CA MET A 239 -18.75 -14.34 -13.63
C MET A 239 -19.08 -13.79 -15.03
N LYS A 240 -18.74 -12.52 -15.29
CA LYS A 240 -18.91 -11.93 -16.63
C LYS A 240 -18.00 -12.58 -17.67
N ALA A 241 -16.78 -12.95 -17.30
CA ALA A 241 -15.86 -13.64 -18.19
C ALA A 241 -16.32 -15.08 -18.51
N ALA A 242 -16.83 -15.81 -17.52
CA ALA A 242 -17.35 -17.16 -17.68
C ALA A 242 -18.63 -17.20 -18.55
N ALA A 243 -19.45 -16.14 -18.49
CA ALA A 243 -20.65 -16.00 -19.32
C ALA A 243 -20.35 -15.70 -20.81
N LEU A 244 -19.08 -15.48 -21.19
CA LEU A 244 -18.72 -15.14 -22.58
C LEU A 244 -18.29 -16.37 -23.38
N PRO A 245 -18.94 -16.66 -24.53
CA PRO A 245 -18.71 -17.89 -25.30
C PRO A 245 -17.35 -17.98 -26.02
N ASN A 246 -16.47 -16.97 -25.92
CA ASN A 246 -15.25 -16.95 -26.74
C ASN A 246 -14.03 -16.29 -26.07
N ILE A 247 -13.57 -16.87 -24.96
CA ILE A 247 -12.43 -16.39 -24.14
C ILE A 247 -11.12 -16.26 -24.96
N LYS A 248 -10.86 -17.18 -25.90
CA LYS A 248 -9.62 -17.22 -26.71
C LYS A 248 -9.47 -16.04 -27.69
N VAL A 249 -10.57 -15.44 -28.15
CA VAL A 249 -10.54 -14.26 -29.03
C VAL A 249 -10.30 -12.98 -28.22
N ALA A 250 -10.81 -12.93 -26.98
CA ALA A 250 -10.54 -11.85 -26.01
C ALA A 250 -9.05 -11.78 -25.65
N GLU A 251 -8.44 -12.93 -25.39
CA GLU A 251 -7.02 -13.02 -25.01
C GLU A 251 -6.12 -12.42 -26.08
N LYS A 252 -6.36 -12.75 -27.36
CA LYS A 252 -5.60 -12.19 -28.49
C LYS A 252 -5.79 -10.68 -28.68
N LEU A 253 -6.97 -10.14 -28.36
CA LEU A 253 -7.25 -8.69 -28.42
C LEU A 253 -6.61 -7.94 -27.25
N ALA A 254 -6.66 -8.49 -26.04
CA ALA A 254 -5.96 -7.92 -24.90
C ALA A 254 -4.45 -7.91 -25.05
N ASP A 255 -3.87 -9.01 -25.53
CA ASP A 255 -2.42 -9.08 -25.71
C ASP A 255 -1.94 -8.06 -26.74
N LYS A 256 -2.78 -7.71 -27.72
CA LYS A 256 -2.54 -6.59 -28.64
C LYS A 256 -2.60 -5.24 -27.92
N ILE A 257 -3.66 -4.97 -27.16
CA ILE A 257 -3.86 -3.70 -26.43
C ILE A 257 -2.76 -3.47 -25.39
N VAL A 258 -2.40 -4.50 -24.62
CA VAL A 258 -1.30 -4.49 -23.63
C VAL A 258 0.06 -4.29 -24.31
N LYS A 259 0.34 -4.97 -25.43
CA LYS A 259 1.59 -4.75 -26.19
C LYS A 259 1.67 -3.34 -26.82
N THR A 260 0.57 -2.76 -27.27
CA THR A 260 0.55 -1.39 -27.81
C THR A 260 0.74 -0.34 -26.71
N GLN A 261 0.13 -0.53 -25.53
CA GLN A 261 0.26 0.37 -24.37
C GLN A 261 1.67 0.28 -23.74
N LEU A 262 2.24 -0.92 -23.55
CA LEU A 262 3.62 -1.10 -23.05
C LEU A 262 4.68 -0.52 -24.01
N LYS A 263 4.44 -0.56 -25.33
CA LYS A 263 5.29 0.15 -26.33
C LYS A 263 5.09 1.67 -26.31
N GLY A 264 3.91 2.15 -25.93
CA GLY A 264 3.62 3.57 -25.68
C GLY A 264 4.40 4.12 -24.48
N VAL A 265 4.41 3.39 -23.35
CA VAL A 265 5.12 3.76 -22.12
C VAL A 265 6.66 3.82 -22.30
N LYS A 266 7.24 2.93 -23.11
CA LYS A 266 8.67 3.01 -23.49
C LYS A 266 9.00 4.16 -24.47
N LYS A 267 8.02 4.67 -25.22
CA LYS A 267 8.22 5.79 -26.16
C LYS A 267 7.97 7.16 -25.50
N THR A 268 7.09 7.27 -24.52
CA THR A 268 6.84 8.52 -23.78
C THR A 268 8.00 8.86 -22.84
N THR A 269 8.62 7.89 -22.17
CA THR A 269 9.83 8.11 -21.36
C THR A 269 11.03 8.59 -22.19
N LYS A 270 11.25 8.03 -23.40
CA LYS A 270 12.32 8.51 -24.32
C LYS A 270 12.04 9.87 -24.96
N LYS A 271 10.77 10.24 -25.22
CA LYS A 271 10.42 11.55 -25.80
C LYS A 271 10.44 12.68 -24.77
N VAL A 272 10.06 12.42 -23.52
CA VAL A 272 10.14 13.43 -22.45
C VAL A 272 11.61 13.74 -22.10
N ALA A 273 12.49 12.73 -22.05
CA ALA A 273 13.94 12.92 -21.83
C ALA A 273 14.63 13.73 -22.97
N LYS A 274 14.23 13.55 -24.24
CA LYS A 274 14.77 14.33 -25.38
C LYS A 274 14.20 15.76 -25.50
N LYS A 275 13.00 16.03 -24.99
CA LYS A 275 12.42 17.39 -25.00
C LYS A 275 12.96 18.27 -23.87
N ALA A 276 13.30 17.68 -22.72
CA ALA A 276 13.95 18.40 -21.63
C ALA A 276 15.40 18.81 -21.99
N THR A 277 16.16 17.94 -22.66
CA THR A 277 17.55 18.23 -23.08
C THR A 277 17.67 19.25 -24.22
N LYS A 278 16.67 19.37 -25.11
CA LYS A 278 16.68 20.36 -26.21
C LYS A 278 16.25 21.78 -25.81
N LYS A 279 15.56 21.98 -24.69
CA LYS A 279 15.22 23.32 -24.20
C LYS A 279 16.31 23.95 -23.32
N ALA A 280 17.17 23.16 -22.71
CA ALA A 280 18.29 23.66 -21.90
C ALA A 280 19.51 24.12 -22.73
N THR A 281 19.70 23.62 -23.95
CA THR A 281 20.91 23.90 -24.76
C THR A 281 20.75 24.97 -25.83
N LYS A 282 19.54 25.54 -26.02
CA LYS A 282 19.29 26.55 -27.07
C LYS A 282 19.37 28.01 -26.60
N LYS A 283 19.70 28.26 -25.34
CA LYS A 283 19.84 29.62 -24.78
C LYS A 283 21.28 30.06 -24.52
N VAL A 284 22.27 29.27 -24.90
CA VAL A 284 23.69 29.64 -24.82
C VAL A 284 24.34 29.31 -26.15
N THR A 285 24.69 30.36 -26.92
CA THR A 285 25.64 30.44 -28.06
C THR A 285 25.08 31.09 -29.34
N LYS A 286 25.17 32.43 -29.39
CA LYS A 286 25.72 33.26 -30.48
C LYS A 286 25.24 34.70 -30.27
N LYS A 287 26.03 35.75 -30.34
CA LYS A 287 27.47 36.05 -30.43
C LYS A 287 27.47 37.57 -30.65
N THR A 288 28.25 38.34 -29.90
CA THR A 288 28.89 39.54 -30.46
C THR A 288 30.22 39.74 -29.75
N ALA A 289 31.28 39.47 -30.52
CA ALA A 289 32.68 39.71 -30.21
C ALA A 289 33.00 41.22 -30.23
N PRO A 290 34.10 41.67 -29.60
CA PRO A 290 34.52 43.06 -29.61
C PRO A 290 35.21 43.42 -30.95
N LYS A 291 34.97 44.63 -31.45
CA LYS A 291 35.76 45.24 -32.53
C LYS A 291 36.81 46.16 -31.92
N LYS A 292 38.07 45.92 -32.25
CA LYS A 292 39.16 46.90 -32.19
C LYS A 292 38.99 47.93 -33.30
N LYS A 293 39.18 49.20 -32.99
CA LYS A 293 40.13 50.12 -33.62
C LYS A 293 40.69 51.02 -32.52
#